data_AF-A0A1G2UBA8-F1
#
_entry.id   AF-A0A1G2UBA8-F1
#
_cell.length_a   1.000
_cell.length_b   1.000
_cell.length_c   1.000
_cell.angle_alpha   90.00
_cell.angle_beta   90.00
_cell.angle_gamma   90.00
#
_symmetry.space_group_name_H-M   'P 1'
#
loop_
_entity.id
_entity.type
_entity.pdbx_description
1 polymer ?
#
loop_
_entity_poly.entity_id
_entity_poly.type
_entity_poly.pdbx_seq_one_letter_code
_entity_poly.pdbx_strand_id
1 'polypeptide(L)'
;MATRKVSVERHVEQVRNGSHYKGYVKIVDTKLDYELVFGVPIAKLDSMEPAKDENEIRRIFQLTVKRDNANIELTKEEYGFFFSMVVELAVDFYNNPQTRDSQEGMMGLLLSGRGPMADFGASVSIGMTSSGSYDFPPELCEMLSAPKFGCALVA
;
A
#
# COMPACT_ATOMS: atom_id res chain seq x y z
N MET A 1 -6.40 8.79 27.20
CA MET A 1 -5.55 9.67 26.36
C MET A 1 -6.44 10.50 25.44
N ALA A 2 -5.94 11.60 24.88
CA ALA A 2 -6.70 12.42 23.92
C ALA A 2 -6.30 12.07 22.48
N THR A 3 -7.16 12.37 21.51
CA THR A 3 -6.85 12.27 20.08
C THR A 3 -5.59 13.07 19.74
N ARG A 4 -4.68 12.48 18.98
CA ARG A 4 -3.39 13.06 18.62
C ARG A 4 -3.30 13.29 17.12
N LYS A 5 -2.85 14.48 16.72
CA LYS A 5 -2.52 14.76 15.32
C LYS A 5 -1.18 14.11 14.95
N VAL A 6 -1.19 13.25 13.94
CA VAL A 6 -0.04 12.44 13.52
C VAL A 6 0.26 12.69 12.04
N SER A 7 1.52 12.99 11.73
CA SER A 7 1.97 13.09 10.34
C SER A 7 2.17 11.69 9.77
N VAL A 8 1.59 11.48 8.58
CA VAL A 8 1.71 10.23 7.84
C VAL A 8 2.14 10.53 6.42
N GLU A 9 3.15 9.80 5.94
CA GLU A 9 3.56 9.77 4.55
C GLU A 9 3.35 8.36 4.00
N ARG A 10 2.78 8.27 2.80
CA ARG A 10 2.49 7.02 2.11
C ARG A 10 3.17 7.06 0.77
N HIS A 11 3.78 5.95 0.38
CA HIS A 11 4.37 5.78 -0.93
C HIS A 11 3.86 4.48 -1.55
N VAL A 12 3.60 4.50 -2.85
CA VAL A 12 3.24 3.33 -3.64
C VAL A 12 4.11 3.27 -4.88
N GLU A 13 4.63 2.08 -5.18
CA GLU A 13 5.29 1.73 -6.43
C GLU A 13 4.54 0.56 -7.08
N GLN A 14 4.41 0.62 -8.40
CA GLN A 14 3.86 -0.51 -9.14
C GLN A 14 4.90 -1.58 -9.41
N VAL A 15 4.58 -2.81 -9.02
CA VAL A 15 5.32 -4.02 -9.40
C VAL A 15 4.69 -4.69 -10.63
N ARG A 16 3.35 -4.78 -10.65
CA ARG A 16 2.56 -5.24 -11.79
C ARG A 16 1.30 -4.41 -11.92
N ASN A 17 1.07 -3.86 -13.12
CA ASN A 17 -0.08 -3.00 -13.39
C ASN A 17 -1.41 -3.64 -12.95
N GLY A 18 -2.18 -2.87 -12.19
CA GLY A 18 -3.51 -3.21 -11.71
C GLY A 18 -3.58 -4.38 -10.72
N SER A 19 -2.47 -4.97 -10.28
CA SER A 19 -2.53 -6.22 -9.49
C SER A 19 -1.48 -6.39 -8.40
N HIS A 20 -0.33 -5.73 -8.49
CA HIS A 20 0.72 -5.86 -7.48
C HIS A 20 1.46 -4.54 -7.27
N TYR A 21 1.48 -4.09 -6.02
CA TYR A 21 2.08 -2.85 -5.56
C TYR A 21 2.94 -3.10 -4.32
N LYS A 22 3.98 -2.30 -4.15
CA LYS A 22 4.79 -2.26 -2.94
C LYS A 22 4.96 -0.81 -2.51
N GLY A 23 5.40 -0.57 -1.29
CA GLY A 23 5.68 0.80 -0.87
C GLY A 23 5.92 0.88 0.61
N TYR A 24 5.64 2.04 1.19
CA TYR A 24 5.73 2.22 2.63
C TYR A 24 4.64 3.14 3.17
N VAL A 25 4.35 2.97 4.46
CA VAL A 25 3.63 3.93 5.29
C VAL A 25 4.61 4.38 6.38
N LYS A 26 4.90 5.67 6.41
CA LYS A 26 5.71 6.31 7.43
C LYS A 26 4.80 7.06 8.39
N ILE A 27 4.77 6.65 9.65
CA ILE A 27 3.99 7.26 10.71
C ILE A 27 4.97 7.92 11.68
N VAL A 28 4.95 9.26 11.74
CA VAL A 28 6.00 10.04 12.41
C VAL A 28 7.38 9.66 11.85
N ASP A 29 8.26 9.06 12.63
CA ASP A 29 9.61 8.66 12.22
C ASP A 29 9.72 7.16 11.92
N THR A 30 8.62 6.41 12.08
CA THR A 30 8.60 4.96 11.88
C THR A 30 8.14 4.62 10.47
N LYS A 31 9.00 3.96 9.71
CA LYS A 31 8.68 3.48 8.35
C LYS A 31 8.30 2.00 8.40
N LEU A 32 7.15 1.69 7.81
CA LEU A 32 6.64 0.33 7.64
C LEU A 32 6.51 0.06 6.15
N ASP A 33 7.25 -0.93 5.65
CA ASP A 33 7.15 -1.33 4.25
C ASP A 33 5.90 -2.19 4.05
N TYR A 34 5.33 -2.20 2.86
CA TYR A 34 4.21 -3.07 2.55
C TYR A 34 4.29 -3.65 1.15
N GLU A 35 3.55 -4.74 0.96
CA GLU A 35 3.27 -5.38 -0.31
C GLU A 35 1.77 -5.65 -0.38
N LEU A 36 1.14 -5.17 -1.46
CA LEU A 36 -0.28 -5.28 -1.71
C LEU A 36 -0.50 -6.00 -3.04
N VAL A 37 -1.13 -7.17 -2.98
CA VAL A 37 -1.52 -7.96 -4.14
C VAL A 37 -3.04 -8.02 -4.23
N PHE A 38 -3.57 -7.61 -5.36
CA PHE A 38 -4.98 -7.77 -5.68
C PHE A 38 -5.18 -9.13 -6.36
N GLY A 39 -5.97 -10.01 -5.74
CA GLY A 39 -6.41 -11.28 -6.30
C GLY A 39 -7.28 -11.11 -7.55
N VAL A 40 -7.90 -9.93 -7.72
CA VAL A 40 -8.59 -9.51 -8.95
C VAL A 40 -8.06 -8.14 -9.36
N PRO A 41 -7.70 -7.91 -10.65
CA PRO A 41 -7.14 -6.63 -11.06
C PRO A 41 -8.06 -5.44 -10.76
N ILE A 42 -7.48 -4.28 -10.42
CA ILE A 42 -8.22 -3.05 -10.05
C ILE A 42 -9.30 -2.70 -11.09
N ALA A 43 -9.01 -2.86 -12.38
CA ALA A 43 -9.96 -2.63 -13.48
C ALA A 43 -11.27 -3.44 -13.40
N LYS A 44 -11.31 -4.51 -12.60
CA LYS A 44 -12.45 -5.42 -12.47
C LYS A 44 -13.12 -5.32 -11.10
N LEU A 45 -12.62 -4.50 -10.17
CA LEU A 45 -13.17 -4.40 -8.81
C LEU A 45 -14.63 -3.95 -8.82
N ASP A 46 -15.00 -2.98 -9.67
CA ASP A 46 -16.38 -2.47 -9.78
C ASP A 46 -17.37 -3.51 -10.34
N SER A 47 -16.86 -4.56 -11.00
CA SER A 47 -17.67 -5.65 -11.54
C SER A 47 -17.81 -6.83 -10.58
N MET A 48 -17.18 -6.78 -9.41
CA MET A 48 -17.26 -7.85 -8.42
C MET A 48 -18.48 -7.67 -7.51
N GLU A 49 -19.04 -8.81 -7.09
CA GLU A 49 -19.94 -8.80 -5.95
C GLU A 49 -19.18 -8.35 -4.70
N PRO A 50 -19.82 -7.58 -3.80
CA PRO A 50 -19.23 -7.26 -2.51
C PRO A 50 -18.80 -8.53 -1.77
N ALA A 51 -17.60 -8.51 -1.19
CA ALA A 51 -17.10 -9.63 -0.41
C ALA A 51 -18.05 -9.94 0.76
N LYS A 52 -18.33 -11.23 0.98
CA LYS A 52 -19.31 -11.74 1.94
C LYS A 52 -18.79 -11.71 3.37
N ASP A 53 -17.48 -11.89 3.52
CA ASP A 53 -16.80 -11.92 4.81
C ASP A 53 -15.35 -11.42 4.72
N GLU A 54 -14.71 -11.28 5.88
CA GLU A 54 -13.33 -10.81 6.00
C GLU A 54 -12.31 -11.74 5.35
N ASN A 55 -12.53 -13.05 5.37
CA ASN A 55 -11.60 -13.99 4.75
C ASN A 55 -11.61 -13.83 3.24
N GLU A 56 -12.79 -13.56 2.66
CA GLU A 56 -12.92 -13.21 1.25
C GLU A 56 -12.20 -11.88 0.93
N ILE A 57 -12.35 -10.85 1.78
CA ILE A 57 -11.60 -9.59 1.63
C ILE A 57 -10.09 -9.85 1.63
N ARG A 58 -9.56 -10.61 2.61
CA ARG A 58 -8.12 -10.93 2.70
C ARG A 58 -7.60 -11.82 1.56
N ARG A 59 -8.49 -12.55 0.87
CA ARG A 59 -8.14 -13.31 -0.34
C ARG A 59 -8.07 -12.42 -1.56
N ILE A 60 -9.00 -11.47 -1.69
CA ILE A 60 -9.07 -10.51 -2.79
C ILE A 60 -7.96 -9.46 -2.63
N PHE A 61 -7.63 -9.07 -1.41
CA PHE A 61 -6.61 -8.08 -1.12
C PHE A 61 -5.62 -8.70 -0.15
N GLN A 62 -4.45 -9.07 -0.65
CA GLN A 62 -3.39 -9.66 0.15
C GLN A 62 -2.43 -8.53 0.53
N LEU A 63 -2.56 -8.04 1.76
CA LEU A 63 -1.69 -7.01 2.32
C LEU A 63 -0.70 -7.65 3.30
N THR A 64 0.58 -7.43 3.04
CA THR A 64 1.68 -7.76 3.97
C THR A 64 2.33 -6.47 4.41
N VAL A 65 2.47 -6.27 5.73
CA VAL A 65 3.23 -5.16 6.31
C VAL A 65 4.52 -5.72 6.90
N LYS A 66 5.62 -5.01 6.69
CA LYS A 66 6.97 -5.40 7.08
C LYS A 66 7.64 -4.28 7.88
N ARG A 67 8.44 -4.68 8.85
CA ARG A 67 9.36 -3.79 9.56
C ARG A 67 10.67 -4.53 9.77
N ASP A 68 11.79 -3.86 9.54
CA ASP A 68 13.13 -4.46 9.67
C ASP A 68 13.26 -5.79 8.88
N ASN A 69 12.67 -5.84 7.69
CA ASN A 69 12.58 -7.02 6.81
C ASN A 69 11.80 -8.24 7.37
N ALA A 70 11.11 -8.10 8.50
CA ALA A 70 10.24 -9.12 9.05
C ALA A 70 8.77 -8.81 8.74
N ASN A 71 8.01 -9.86 8.36
CA ASN A 71 6.56 -9.74 8.19
C ASN A 71 5.89 -9.56 9.56
N ILE A 72 4.93 -8.64 9.63
CA ILE A 72 4.10 -8.40 10.81
C ILE A 72 2.78 -9.16 10.63
N GLU A 73 2.44 -10.01 11.59
CA GLU A 73 1.11 -10.60 11.66
C GLU A 73 0.09 -9.55 12.10
N LEU A 74 -0.91 -9.31 11.25
CA LEU A 74 -1.95 -8.30 11.44
C LEU A 74 -3.24 -8.93 11.97
N THR A 75 -3.74 -8.40 13.08
CA THR A 75 -5.11 -8.64 13.54
C THR A 75 -6.12 -8.06 12.55
N LYS A 76 -7.42 -8.27 12.80
CA LYS A 76 -8.50 -7.68 11.98
C LYS A 76 -8.43 -6.16 11.93
N GLU A 77 -8.31 -5.54 13.09
CA GLU A 77 -8.32 -4.08 13.24
C GLU A 77 -7.08 -3.46 12.60
N GLU A 78 -5.92 -4.06 12.83
CA GLU A 78 -4.65 -3.63 12.23
C GLU A 78 -4.68 -3.78 10.71
N TYR A 79 -5.17 -4.91 10.21
CA TYR A 79 -5.35 -5.13 8.78
C TYR A 79 -6.25 -4.05 8.18
N GLY A 80 -7.41 -3.77 8.78
CA GLY A 80 -8.35 -2.76 8.30
C GLY A 80 -7.72 -1.36 8.25
N PHE A 81 -6.92 -0.99 9.25
CA PHE A 81 -6.19 0.27 9.28
C PHE A 81 -5.17 0.39 8.15
N PHE A 82 -4.26 -0.58 8.01
CA PHE A 82 -3.25 -0.50 6.94
C PHE A 82 -3.87 -0.64 5.55
N PHE A 83 -4.91 -1.46 5.42
CA PHE A 83 -5.66 -1.63 4.18
C PHE A 83 -6.26 -0.31 3.70
N SER A 84 -6.96 0.43 4.56
CA SER A 84 -7.57 1.71 4.16
C SER A 84 -6.51 2.74 3.75
N MET A 85 -5.38 2.79 4.47
CA MET A 85 -4.29 3.71 4.17
C MET A 85 -3.62 3.42 2.83
N VAL A 86 -3.47 2.14 2.48
CA VAL A 86 -2.70 1.70 1.31
C VAL A 86 -3.57 1.58 0.05
N VAL A 87 -4.76 0.98 0.15
CA VAL A 87 -5.57 0.66 -1.03
C VAL A 87 -6.07 1.92 -1.74
N GLU A 88 -6.48 2.94 -0.99
CA GLU A 88 -6.87 4.23 -1.56
C GLU A 88 -5.74 4.78 -2.45
N LEU A 89 -4.52 4.84 -1.93
CA LEU A 89 -3.37 5.35 -2.68
C LEU A 89 -3.06 4.50 -3.91
N ALA A 90 -3.16 3.17 -3.81
CA ALA A 90 -2.92 2.26 -4.93
C ALA A 90 -3.97 2.43 -6.05
N VAL A 91 -5.24 2.62 -5.68
CA VAL A 91 -6.34 2.87 -6.63
C VAL A 91 -6.20 4.25 -7.27
N ASP A 92 -5.88 5.29 -6.49
CA ASP A 92 -5.61 6.63 -7.01
C ASP A 92 -4.43 6.63 -7.97
N PHE A 93 -3.36 5.92 -7.62
CA PHE A 93 -2.18 5.77 -8.46
C PHE A 93 -2.51 5.08 -9.78
N TYR A 94 -3.28 3.99 -9.72
CA TYR A 94 -3.74 3.26 -10.92
C TYR A 94 -4.61 4.14 -11.84
N ASN A 95 -5.47 4.97 -11.26
CA ASN A 95 -6.39 5.83 -12.00
C ASN A 95 -5.79 7.18 -12.42
N ASN A 96 -4.59 7.53 -11.93
CA ASN A 96 -3.92 8.78 -12.25
C ASN A 96 -3.60 8.86 -13.76
N PRO A 97 -4.13 9.86 -14.51
CA PRO A 97 -3.91 9.97 -15.95
C PRO A 97 -2.42 10.05 -16.33
N GLN A 98 -1.61 10.79 -15.58
CA GLN A 98 -0.16 10.90 -15.85
C GLN A 98 0.54 9.55 -15.69
N THR A 99 0.11 8.74 -14.72
CA THR A 99 0.65 7.39 -14.52
C THR A 99 0.22 6.47 -15.67
N ARG A 100 -1.03 6.55 -16.12
CA ARG A 100 -1.54 5.77 -17.27
C ARG A 100 -0.84 6.14 -18.57
N ASP A 101 -0.68 7.43 -18.85
CA ASP A 101 0.03 7.92 -20.02
C ASP A 101 1.51 7.46 -20.01
N SER A 102 2.13 7.47 -18.84
CA SER A 102 3.51 6.96 -18.65
C SER A 102 3.62 5.44 -18.81
N GLN A 103 2.51 4.72 -18.80
CA GLN A 103 2.45 3.28 -19.04
C GLN A 103 2.13 2.93 -20.51
N GLU A 104 1.93 3.92 -21.39
CA GLU A 104 1.79 3.67 -22.82
C GLU A 104 3.17 3.58 -23.51
N GLY A 105 3.22 2.84 -24.62
CA GLY A 105 4.42 2.72 -25.45
C GLY A 105 5.61 2.01 -24.79
N MET A 106 6.82 2.50 -25.05
CA MET A 106 8.08 1.86 -24.65
C MET A 106 8.27 1.82 -23.12
N MET A 107 7.69 2.78 -22.40
CA MET A 107 7.80 2.83 -20.96
C MET A 107 6.91 1.77 -20.28
N GLY A 108 5.70 1.54 -20.78
CA GLY A 108 4.87 0.39 -20.37
C GLY A 108 5.54 -0.97 -20.57
N LEU A 109 6.26 -1.14 -21.67
CA LEU A 109 7.04 -2.34 -21.96
C LEU A 109 8.17 -2.55 -20.92
N LEU A 110 8.93 -1.51 -20.61
CA LEU A 110 9.97 -1.55 -19.58
C LEU A 110 9.41 -1.81 -18.18
N LEU A 111 8.29 -1.15 -17.82
CA LEU A 111 7.62 -1.32 -16.52
C LEU A 111 7.00 -2.71 -16.34
N SER A 112 6.59 -3.37 -17.44
CA SER A 112 6.04 -4.73 -17.40
C SER A 112 7.12 -5.82 -17.46
N GLY A 113 8.40 -5.44 -17.58
CA GLY A 113 9.51 -6.37 -17.79
C GLY A 113 9.40 -7.12 -19.12
N ARG A 114 8.65 -6.58 -20.10
CA ARG A 114 8.40 -7.18 -21.41
C ARG A 114 8.98 -6.29 -22.49
N GLY A 115 9.96 -6.78 -23.23
CA GLY A 115 10.52 -6.05 -24.37
C GLY A 115 11.98 -6.39 -24.63
N PRO A 116 12.56 -5.90 -25.73
CA PRO A 116 13.93 -6.23 -26.15
C PRO A 116 15.01 -5.79 -25.16
N MET A 117 14.65 -4.94 -24.18
CA MET A 117 15.54 -4.45 -23.12
C MET A 117 15.35 -5.18 -21.77
N ALA A 118 14.43 -6.15 -21.67
CA ALA A 118 14.22 -6.91 -20.42
C ALA A 118 15.50 -7.65 -19.98
N ASP A 119 16.30 -8.11 -20.94
CA ASP A 119 17.58 -8.79 -20.72
C ASP A 119 18.71 -7.85 -20.23
N PHE A 120 18.53 -6.53 -20.30
CA PHE A 120 19.50 -5.55 -19.79
C PHE A 120 19.33 -5.27 -18.29
N GLY A 121 18.38 -5.92 -17.61
CA GLY A 121 18.19 -5.81 -16.16
C GLY A 121 17.69 -4.44 -15.67
N ALA A 122 17.33 -3.53 -16.57
CA ALA A 122 16.79 -2.22 -16.22
C ALA A 122 15.29 -2.34 -15.88
N SER A 123 14.96 -2.56 -14.61
CA SER A 123 13.61 -2.40 -14.10
C SER A 123 13.39 -0.95 -13.69
N VAL A 124 12.61 -0.20 -14.46
CA VAL A 124 12.09 1.10 -14.03
C VAL A 124 10.88 0.81 -13.12
N SER A 125 10.74 1.53 -12.00
CA SER A 125 9.49 1.61 -11.25
C SER A 125 8.97 3.05 -11.28
N ILE A 126 7.66 3.20 -11.38
CA ILE A 126 6.97 4.48 -11.17
C ILE A 126 6.23 4.34 -9.84
N GLY A 127 6.29 5.40 -9.05
CA GLY A 127 5.56 5.49 -7.80
C GLY A 127 4.99 6.87 -7.54
N MET A 128 4.17 6.95 -6.51
CA MET A 128 3.52 8.17 -6.04
C MET A 128 3.65 8.25 -4.53
N THR A 129 3.94 9.46 -4.05
CA THR A 129 4.00 9.77 -2.62
C THR A 129 2.88 10.72 -2.26
N SER A 130 2.22 10.47 -1.14
CA SER A 130 1.18 11.30 -0.55
C SER A 130 1.46 11.49 0.94
N SER A 131 1.46 12.73 1.42
CA SER A 131 1.72 13.05 2.83
C SER A 131 0.57 13.87 3.40
N GLY A 132 0.22 13.62 4.65
CA GLY A 132 -0.90 14.25 5.33
C GLY A 132 -0.73 14.27 6.85
N SER A 133 -1.68 14.92 7.51
CA SER A 133 -1.82 14.88 8.98
C SER A 133 -3.20 14.36 9.32
N TYR A 134 -3.25 13.38 10.21
CA TYR A 134 -4.47 12.67 10.58
C TYR A 134 -4.67 12.71 12.10
N ASP A 135 -5.91 12.76 12.54
CA ASP A 135 -6.27 12.71 13.95
C ASP A 135 -6.42 11.25 14.38
N PHE A 136 -5.46 10.75 15.15
CA PHE A 136 -5.45 9.37 15.65
C PHE A 136 -6.09 9.29 17.04
N PRO A 137 -7.14 8.47 17.22
CA PRO A 137 -7.70 8.24 18.54
C PRO A 137 -6.69 7.49 19.44
N PRO A 138 -6.87 7.55 20.76
CA PRO A 138 -6.01 6.88 21.74
C PRO A 138 -5.73 5.42 21.44
N GLU A 139 -6.77 4.66 21.10
CA GLU A 139 -6.71 3.22 20.87
C GLU A 139 -5.83 2.89 19.65
N LEU A 140 -5.89 3.74 18.62
CA LEU A 140 -5.03 3.62 17.44
C LEU A 140 -3.57 3.96 17.77
N CYS A 141 -3.33 4.96 18.63
CA CYS A 141 -2.00 5.30 19.09
C CYS A 141 -1.38 4.17 19.92
N GLU A 142 -2.18 3.54 20.80
CA GLU A 142 -1.77 2.37 21.59
C GLU A 142 -1.44 1.17 20.68
N MET A 143 -2.33 0.87 19.72
CA MET A 143 -2.12 -0.20 18.73
C MET A 143 -0.80 0.01 17.97
N LEU A 144 -0.57 1.20 17.42
CA LEU A 144 0.64 1.52 16.63
C LEU A 144 1.90 1.66 17.48
N SER A 145 1.77 1.87 18.79
CA SER A 145 2.91 1.87 19.72
C SER A 145 3.32 0.46 20.15
N ALA A 146 2.53 -0.57 19.80
CA ALA A 146 2.92 -1.96 20.08
C ALA A 146 4.29 -2.27 19.46
N PRO A 147 5.14 -3.08 20.12
CA PRO A 147 6.53 -3.30 19.71
C PRO A 147 6.72 -3.73 18.25
N LYS A 148 5.76 -4.48 17.68
CA LYS A 148 5.81 -4.94 16.29
C LYS A 148 5.74 -3.79 15.27
N PHE A 149 5.05 -2.70 15.59
CA PHE A 149 5.00 -1.50 14.76
C PHE A 149 6.04 -0.46 15.22
N GLY A 150 6.15 -0.25 16.54
CA GLY A 150 7.16 0.59 17.16
C GLY A 150 7.01 2.09 16.93
N CYS A 151 5.80 2.58 16.64
CA CYS A 151 5.56 4.02 16.51
C CYS A 151 5.61 4.67 17.90
N ALA A 152 6.39 5.72 18.09
CA ALA A 152 6.48 6.46 19.36
C ALA A 152 5.28 7.42 19.55
N LEU A 153 4.06 6.88 19.70
CA LEU A 153 2.82 7.65 19.77
C LEU A 153 2.22 7.76 21.18
N VAL A 154 2.56 6.84 22.07
CA VAL A 154 2.22 6.87 23.49
C VAL A 154 3.45 7.39 24.25
N ALA A 155 3.33 8.58 24.83
CA ALA A 155 4.29 9.18 25.75
C ALA A 155 3.63 9.38 27.10
#